data_AF-A0A4Q4T9J1-F1
#
_entry.id   AF-A0A4Q4T9J1-F1
#
_cell.length_a   1.000
_cell.length_b   1.000
_cell.length_c   1.000
_cell.angle_alpha   90.00
_cell.angle_beta   90.00
_cell.angle_gamma   90.00
#
_symmetry.space_group_name_H-M   'P 1'
#
loop_
_entity.id
_entity.type
_entity.pdbx_description
1 polymer ?
#
loop_
_entity_poly.entity_id
_entity_poly.type
_entity_poly.pdbx_seq_one_letter_code
_entity_poly.pdbx_strand_id
1 'polypeptide(L)'
;MLFVRGNADKATRQAKLHVRMATSSTLSLNDPNAALEVNVFEKGEGGVDMFARGAFGNIRAVDSENNVTERRISLGLFRVNETMRSDALDLRERGYEFLTIPGDGSPVTVTHRLDWNRIFKHEKKLSREDLKPGERFRIGFNKKYVGTGWWCFGDLEGDLKGRRFYAWCEDDFSDGRPDDDFLRKGNWVLSKDPLLLKWECSAEDDDVTFEVVE
;
A
#
# COMPACT_ATOMS: atom_id res chain seq x y z
N MET A 1 2.23 -4.13 -2.85
CA MET A 1 3.57 -3.57 -2.66
C MET A 1 4.67 -4.33 -3.39
N LEU A 2 5.06 -3.76 -4.53
CA LEU A 2 6.29 -4.10 -5.25
C LEU A 2 7.23 -2.89 -5.11
N PHE A 3 8.51 -3.14 -4.89
CA PHE A 3 9.46 -2.09 -4.54
C PHE A 3 10.64 -2.04 -5.51
N VAL A 4 11.40 -0.96 -5.42
CA VAL A 4 12.72 -0.83 -6.02
C VAL A 4 13.62 -0.26 -4.93
N ARG A 5 14.82 -0.82 -4.75
CA ARG A 5 15.81 -0.34 -3.80
C ARG A 5 16.85 0.53 -4.51
N GLY A 6 16.87 1.82 -4.20
CA GLY A 6 17.94 2.73 -4.62
C GLY A 6 19.25 2.43 -3.87
N ASN A 7 20.38 2.56 -4.57
CA ASN A 7 21.76 2.54 -4.07
C ASN A 7 22.00 1.84 -2.71
N ALA A 8 22.13 0.52 -2.71
CA ALA A 8 22.65 -0.21 -1.56
C ALA A 8 24.16 -0.43 -1.65
N ASP A 9 24.84 -0.36 -0.51
CA ASP A 9 26.17 -0.98 -0.38
C ASP A 9 26.04 -2.50 -0.63
N LYS A 10 26.93 -3.03 -1.48
CA LYS A 10 26.96 -4.46 -1.85
C LYS A 10 27.15 -5.38 -0.64
N ALA A 11 27.70 -4.86 0.47
CA ALA A 11 27.83 -5.59 1.72
C ALA A 11 26.50 -5.83 2.45
N THR A 12 25.49 -4.97 2.30
CA THR A 12 24.24 -5.02 3.07
C THR A 12 23.03 -5.45 2.22
N ARG A 13 22.86 -6.77 2.08
CA ARG A 13 21.65 -7.38 1.49
C ARG A 13 20.34 -7.01 2.21
N GLN A 14 20.42 -6.45 3.42
CA GLN A 14 19.27 -5.97 4.18
C GLN A 14 19.00 -4.50 3.86
N ALA A 15 17.73 -4.15 3.61
CA ALA A 15 17.22 -2.80 3.82
C ALA A 15 16.46 -2.78 5.16
N LYS A 16 16.21 -1.57 5.67
CA LYS A 16 15.32 -1.33 6.81
C LYS A 16 14.42 -0.16 6.44
N LEU A 17 13.12 -0.43 6.33
CA LEU A 17 12.11 0.61 6.12
C LEU A 17 11.29 0.76 7.39
N HIS A 18 11.27 1.97 7.93
CA HIS A 18 10.40 2.35 9.04
C HIS A 18 9.00 2.65 8.51
N VAL A 19 7.98 1.92 9.00
CA VAL A 19 6.58 2.10 8.58
C VAL A 19 5.80 2.86 9.65
N ARG A 20 5.43 4.11 9.35
CA ARG A 20 4.52 4.94 10.15
C ARG A 20 3.16 5.04 9.46
N MET A 21 2.08 4.94 10.23
CA MET A 21 0.74 5.32 9.79
C MET A 21 0.41 6.71 10.38
N ALA A 22 -0.18 7.59 9.57
CA ALA A 22 -0.76 8.84 10.03
C ALA A 22 -2.09 9.07 9.28
N THR A 23 -2.97 9.93 9.78
CA THR A 23 -4.24 10.28 9.15
C THR A 23 -4.54 11.76 9.28
N SER A 24 -5.34 12.32 8.37
CA SER A 24 -6.08 13.57 8.65
C SER A 24 -6.81 13.41 9.99
N SER A 25 -6.61 14.34 10.92
CA SER A 25 -7.24 14.30 12.25
C SER A 25 -8.76 14.50 12.20
N THR A 26 -9.27 15.05 11.10
CA THR A 26 -10.67 15.41 10.90
C THR A 26 -11.14 15.04 9.50
N LEU A 27 -12.43 14.74 9.35
CA LEU A 27 -13.10 14.46 8.08
C LEU A 27 -14.43 15.25 8.03
N SER A 28 -14.54 16.23 7.11
CA SER A 28 -15.66 17.17 7.04
C SER A 28 -16.88 16.61 6.29
N LEU A 29 -18.07 16.82 6.86
CA LEU A 29 -19.35 16.46 6.25
C LEU A 29 -19.85 17.49 5.24
N ASN A 30 -19.35 18.73 5.27
CA ASN A 30 -19.70 19.80 4.33
C ASN A 30 -18.87 19.75 3.03
N ASP A 31 -17.63 19.27 3.06
CA ASP A 31 -16.84 19.05 1.84
C ASP A 31 -17.12 17.66 1.24
N PRO A 32 -17.77 17.56 0.05
CA PRO A 32 -17.97 16.29 -0.63
C PRO A 32 -16.68 15.65 -1.16
N ASN A 33 -15.58 16.40 -1.23
CA ASN A 33 -14.25 15.92 -1.64
C ASN A 33 -13.35 15.60 -0.44
N ALA A 34 -13.87 15.77 0.79
CA ALA A 34 -13.15 15.44 2.01
C ALA A 34 -12.70 13.98 1.95
N ALA A 35 -11.46 13.77 2.35
CA ALA A 35 -10.87 12.45 2.33
C ALA A 35 -9.97 12.23 3.54
N LEU A 36 -9.95 10.97 3.99
CA LEU A 36 -8.99 10.49 4.94
C LEU A 36 -7.67 10.25 4.20
N GLU A 37 -6.66 11.09 4.47
CA GLU A 37 -5.30 10.88 4.00
C GLU A 37 -4.57 9.93 4.96
N VAL A 38 -4.87 8.62 4.87
CA VAL A 38 -4.13 7.63 5.65
C VAL A 38 -2.81 7.35 4.96
N ASN A 39 -1.74 7.82 5.59
CA ASN A 39 -0.41 7.78 5.07
C ASN A 39 0.23 6.41 5.33
N VAL A 40 0.29 5.57 4.28
CA VAL A 40 1.01 4.29 4.22
C VAL A 40 1.58 4.10 2.81
N PHE A 41 2.77 3.53 2.74
CA PHE A 41 3.70 3.37 1.62
C PHE A 41 3.18 2.55 0.36
N GLU A 42 2.18 2.92 -0.45
CA GLU A 42 2.00 2.38 -1.86
C GLU A 42 2.26 3.48 -2.94
N LYS A 43 1.32 4.07 -3.73
CA LYS A 43 1.62 5.33 -4.47
C LYS A 43 0.53 6.39 -4.70
N GLY A 44 -0.71 6.08 -5.10
CA GLY A 44 -1.70 7.10 -5.53
C GLY A 44 -3.12 6.58 -5.79
N GLU A 45 -3.88 7.25 -6.67
CA GLU A 45 -5.18 6.77 -7.18
C GLU A 45 -4.96 5.80 -8.37
N GLY A 46 -4.30 4.67 -8.07
CA GLY A 46 -3.95 3.64 -9.03
C GLY A 46 -3.80 2.27 -8.37
N GLY A 47 -4.02 1.21 -9.16
CA GLY A 47 -3.82 -0.17 -8.72
C GLY A 47 -4.90 -0.76 -7.81
N VAL A 48 -4.50 -1.79 -7.07
CA VAL A 48 -5.36 -2.74 -6.36
C VAL A 48 -5.95 -2.11 -5.09
N ASP A 49 -7.23 -2.33 -4.77
CA ASP A 49 -7.86 -1.64 -3.63
C ASP A 49 -7.43 -2.25 -2.28
N MET A 50 -6.30 -1.78 -1.75
CA MET A 50 -5.63 -2.32 -0.56
C MET A 50 -6.52 -2.34 0.69
N PHE A 51 -7.48 -1.42 0.81
CA PHE A 51 -8.50 -1.44 1.85
C PHE A 51 -9.41 -2.66 1.72
N ALA A 52 -9.99 -2.88 0.53
CA ALA A 52 -10.83 -4.02 0.23
C ALA A 52 -10.08 -5.38 0.33
N ARG A 53 -8.76 -5.40 0.11
CA ARG A 53 -7.93 -6.60 0.33
C ARG A 53 -7.70 -6.95 1.81
N GLY A 54 -7.93 -6.01 2.73
CA GLY A 54 -7.69 -6.18 4.17
C GLY A 54 -6.29 -5.75 4.65
N ALA A 55 -5.59 -4.87 3.90
CA ALA A 55 -4.39 -4.19 4.40
C ALA A 55 -4.71 -3.20 5.53
N PHE A 56 -5.96 -2.75 5.59
CA PHE A 56 -6.53 -1.96 6.68
C PHE A 56 -7.70 -2.72 7.31
N GLY A 57 -7.92 -2.49 8.60
CA GLY A 57 -9.13 -2.95 9.29
C GLY A 57 -10.35 -2.10 8.93
N ASN A 58 -11.54 -2.60 9.30
CA ASN A 58 -12.75 -1.77 9.31
C ASN A 58 -12.53 -0.51 10.15
N ILE A 59 -13.06 0.61 9.70
CA ILE A 59 -13.12 1.85 10.49
C ILE A 59 -14.12 1.61 11.64
N ARG A 60 -13.72 1.82 12.90
CA ARG A 60 -14.58 1.58 14.07
C ARG A 60 -14.79 2.87 14.86
N ALA A 61 -16.04 3.16 15.23
CA ALA A 61 -16.30 4.29 16.11
C ALA A 61 -15.73 4.02 17.50
N VAL A 62 -15.17 5.07 18.11
CA VAL A 62 -14.63 5.05 19.48
C VAL A 62 -15.40 6.02 20.37
N ASP A 63 -15.50 5.70 21.65
CA ASP A 63 -16.12 6.56 22.65
C ASP A 63 -15.16 7.68 23.13
N SER A 64 -15.60 8.48 24.11
CA SER A 64 -14.80 9.53 24.73
C SER A 64 -13.54 9.02 25.43
N GLU A 65 -13.52 7.75 25.84
CA GLU A 65 -12.39 7.07 26.48
C GLU A 65 -11.49 6.34 25.46
N ASN A 66 -11.78 6.47 24.16
CA ASN A 66 -11.10 5.81 23.03
C ASN A 66 -11.30 4.27 22.97
N ASN A 67 -12.31 3.74 23.67
CA ASN A 67 -12.69 2.32 23.56
C ASN A 67 -13.45 2.07 22.26
N VAL A 68 -13.29 0.87 21.69
CA VAL A 68 -13.96 0.47 20.45
C VAL A 68 -15.42 0.12 20.71
N THR A 69 -16.32 0.78 19.98
CA THR A 69 -17.76 0.47 20.01
C THR A 69 -18.14 -0.59 18.96
N GLU A 70 -19.39 -1.05 18.96
CA GLU A 70 -19.92 -1.94 17.92
C GLU A 70 -20.12 -1.26 16.56
N ARG A 71 -20.24 0.08 16.53
CA ARG A 71 -20.45 0.86 15.30
C ARG A 71 -19.16 0.84 14.46
N ARG A 72 -19.27 0.39 13.22
CA ARG A 72 -18.14 0.26 12.30
C ARG A 72 -18.57 0.45 10.84
N ILE A 73 -17.66 0.94 10.02
CA ILE A 73 -17.77 1.05 8.57
C ILE A 73 -16.85 -0.01 7.95
N SER A 74 -17.44 -0.90 7.16
CA SER A 74 -16.81 -2.01 6.46
C SER A 74 -16.13 -1.53 5.17
N LEU A 75 -14.81 -1.55 5.16
CA LEU A 75 -14.00 -1.31 3.95
C LEU A 75 -13.97 -2.52 3.00
N GLY A 76 -14.71 -3.58 3.30
CA GLY A 76 -14.74 -4.83 2.54
C GLY A 76 -13.70 -5.86 3.01
N LEU A 77 -13.80 -7.07 2.46
CA LEU A 77 -12.81 -8.13 2.64
C LEU A 77 -12.80 -9.07 1.42
N PHE A 78 -12.50 -8.49 0.25
CA PHE A 78 -12.48 -9.18 -1.03
C PHE A 78 -11.08 -9.69 -1.34
N ARG A 79 -10.75 -10.89 -0.87
CA ARG A 79 -9.44 -11.51 -1.13
C ARG A 79 -9.25 -12.04 -2.57
N VAL A 80 -10.29 -12.11 -3.39
CA VAL A 80 -10.33 -13.03 -4.56
C VAL A 80 -10.73 -12.40 -5.91
N ASN A 81 -11.53 -11.33 -5.97
CA ASN A 81 -12.26 -10.96 -7.22
C ASN A 81 -11.92 -9.60 -7.85
N GLU A 82 -10.80 -8.95 -7.53
CA GLU A 82 -10.24 -7.96 -8.47
C GLU A 82 -9.47 -8.71 -9.56
N THR A 83 -10.09 -8.83 -10.74
CA THR A 83 -9.47 -9.41 -11.93
C THR A 83 -8.37 -8.49 -12.45
N MET A 84 -7.16 -8.64 -11.89
CA MET A 84 -5.97 -8.06 -12.49
C MET A 84 -5.81 -8.58 -13.92
N ARG A 85 -5.26 -7.75 -14.81
CA ARG A 85 -4.76 -8.19 -16.12
C ARG A 85 -3.52 -9.05 -15.88
N SER A 86 -3.71 -10.32 -15.53
CA SER A 86 -2.63 -11.23 -15.11
C SER A 86 -1.80 -11.77 -16.28
N ASP A 87 -2.29 -11.57 -17.51
CA ASP A 87 -1.73 -12.00 -18.79
C ASP A 87 -0.62 -11.09 -19.32
N ALA A 88 -0.62 -9.80 -18.96
CA ALA A 88 0.44 -8.88 -19.37
C ALA A 88 1.81 -9.32 -18.83
N LEU A 89 2.85 -9.34 -19.66
CA LEU A 89 4.21 -9.75 -19.23
C LEU A 89 4.90 -8.69 -18.36
N ASP A 90 4.57 -7.41 -18.57
CA ASP A 90 5.08 -6.31 -17.76
C ASP A 90 4.20 -6.07 -16.54
N LEU A 91 4.81 -6.14 -15.36
CA LEU A 91 4.14 -5.86 -14.09
C LEU A 91 3.58 -4.43 -14.03
N ARG A 92 4.18 -3.47 -14.76
CA ARG A 92 3.65 -2.10 -14.90
C ARG A 92 2.31 -2.07 -15.64
N GLU A 93 2.06 -3.03 -16.54
CA GLU A 93 0.80 -3.17 -17.28
C GLU A 93 -0.27 -3.93 -16.48
N ARG A 94 0.12 -4.64 -15.39
CA ARG A 94 -0.81 -5.39 -14.50
C ARG A 94 -1.55 -4.53 -13.48
N GLY A 95 -1.24 -3.23 -13.40
CA GLY A 95 -1.80 -2.32 -12.39
C GLY A 95 -1.09 -2.38 -11.03
N TYR A 96 0.18 -2.81 -11.00
CA TYR A 96 1.02 -2.65 -9.81
C TYR A 96 1.66 -1.27 -9.78
N GLU A 97 1.65 -0.64 -8.60
CA GLU A 97 2.45 0.55 -8.33
C GLU A 97 3.85 0.17 -7.84
N PHE A 98 4.82 1.04 -8.10
CA PHE A 98 6.22 0.85 -7.76
C PHE A 98 6.78 2.07 -7.05
N LEU A 99 7.69 1.81 -6.11
CA LEU A 99 8.33 2.79 -5.25
C LEU A 99 9.85 2.68 -5.29
N THR A 100 10.57 3.80 -5.38
CA THR A 100 11.99 3.84 -5.00
C THR A 100 12.06 3.95 -3.48
N ILE A 101 12.71 2.99 -2.82
CA ILE A 101 13.16 3.08 -1.43
C ILE A 101 14.60 3.64 -1.44
N PRO A 102 14.85 4.83 -0.86
CA PRO A 102 16.18 5.39 -0.70
C PRO A 102 17.13 4.47 0.09
N GLY A 103 18.37 4.32 -0.40
CA GLY A 103 19.39 3.49 0.24
C GLY A 103 20.07 4.14 1.46
N ASP A 104 19.86 5.43 1.66
CA ASP A 104 20.35 6.24 2.79
C ASP A 104 19.48 6.09 4.07
N GLY A 105 18.34 5.40 3.97
CA GLY A 105 17.38 5.25 5.06
C GLY A 105 16.36 6.38 5.17
N SER A 106 16.34 7.33 4.23
CA SER A 106 15.33 8.39 4.17
C SER A 106 13.90 7.81 4.05
N PRO A 107 12.91 8.34 4.77
CA PRO A 107 11.54 7.83 4.73
C PRO A 107 10.85 8.12 3.38
N VAL A 108 9.96 7.22 2.98
CA VAL A 108 9.14 7.34 1.76
C VAL A 108 7.68 7.52 2.16
N THR A 109 7.17 8.76 2.21
CA THR A 109 5.78 8.97 2.64
C THR A 109 4.80 8.58 1.55
N VAL A 110 4.09 7.47 1.77
CA VAL A 110 2.83 7.11 1.11
C VAL A 110 1.64 7.91 1.63
N THR A 111 0.79 8.49 0.79
CA THR A 111 -0.58 8.92 1.11
C THR A 111 -1.60 8.05 0.35
N HIS A 112 -2.47 7.33 1.06
CA HIS A 112 -3.70 6.79 0.47
C HIS A 112 -4.87 7.72 0.76
N ARG A 113 -5.65 8.05 -0.28
CA ARG A 113 -6.91 8.77 -0.16
C ARG A 113 -8.07 7.80 0.01
N LEU A 114 -8.86 7.94 1.08
CA LEU A 114 -10.26 7.50 1.10
C LEU A 114 -11.18 8.71 1.10
N ASP A 115 -11.78 9.00 -0.05
CA ASP A 115 -12.94 9.88 -0.12
C ASP A 115 -14.19 9.19 0.45
N TRP A 116 -15.28 9.95 0.57
CA TRP A 116 -16.57 9.41 1.01
C TRP A 116 -17.04 8.21 0.19
N ASN A 117 -16.83 8.23 -1.14
CA ASN A 117 -17.21 7.12 -2.01
C ASN A 117 -16.46 5.85 -1.64
N ARG A 118 -15.14 5.91 -1.40
CA ARG A 118 -14.31 4.76 -1.04
C ARG A 118 -14.58 4.25 0.38
N ILE A 119 -14.85 5.14 1.34
CA ILE A 119 -15.24 4.78 2.72
C ILE A 119 -16.50 3.92 2.71
N PHE A 120 -17.52 4.30 1.92
CA PHE A 120 -18.82 3.62 1.91
C PHE A 120 -19.00 2.59 0.78
N LYS A 121 -18.06 2.49 -0.19
CA LYS A 121 -18.06 1.57 -1.36
C LYS A 121 -18.49 0.13 -1.04
N HIS A 122 -18.18 -0.35 0.16
CA HIS A 122 -18.42 -1.72 0.60
C HIS A 122 -19.24 -1.83 1.90
N GLU A 123 -19.70 -0.71 2.45
CA GLU A 123 -20.62 -0.69 3.57
C GLU A 123 -22.07 -0.83 3.07
N LYS A 124 -22.93 -1.46 3.87
CA LYS A 124 -24.33 -1.75 3.55
C LYS A 124 -25.32 -1.28 4.61
N LYS A 125 -24.84 -0.91 5.79
CA LYS A 125 -25.63 -0.55 6.97
C LYS A 125 -25.55 0.93 7.35
N LEU A 126 -24.49 1.60 6.93
CA LEU A 126 -24.22 3.00 7.23
C LEU A 126 -23.93 3.75 5.92
N SER A 127 -24.37 4.99 5.90
CA SER A 127 -24.13 6.00 4.87
C SER A 127 -23.39 7.20 5.48
N ARG A 128 -23.04 8.19 4.65
CA ARG A 128 -22.45 9.44 5.12
C ARG A 128 -23.43 10.22 6.00
N GLU A 129 -24.71 10.14 5.65
CA GLU A 129 -25.84 10.82 6.29
C GLU A 129 -26.12 10.27 7.70
N ASP A 130 -25.65 9.06 8.03
CA ASP A 130 -25.74 8.48 9.37
C ASP A 130 -24.67 9.01 10.33
N LEU A 131 -23.62 9.66 9.83
CA LEU A 131 -22.52 10.21 10.62
C LEU A 131 -22.90 11.54 11.26
N LYS A 132 -22.35 11.83 12.44
CA LYS A 132 -22.59 13.08 13.16
C LYS A 132 -21.29 13.80 13.50
N PRO A 133 -21.26 15.15 13.47
CA PRO A 133 -20.15 15.92 14.01
C PRO A 133 -19.80 15.50 15.45
N GLY A 134 -18.51 15.37 15.75
CA GLY A 134 -17.99 14.87 17.02
C GLY A 134 -17.92 13.35 17.13
N GLU A 135 -18.43 12.56 16.18
CA GLU A 135 -18.15 11.12 16.16
C GLU A 135 -16.69 10.85 15.82
N ARG A 136 -16.00 10.10 16.68
CA ARG A 136 -14.60 9.72 16.49
C ARG A 136 -14.51 8.29 15.98
N PHE A 137 -13.62 8.08 15.02
CA PHE A 137 -13.44 6.80 14.33
C PHE A 137 -11.97 6.43 14.25
N ARG A 138 -11.68 5.14 14.35
CA ARG A 138 -10.35 4.57 14.37
C ARG A 138 -10.16 3.57 13.23
N ILE A 139 -9.04 3.67 12.53
CA ILE A 139 -8.63 2.74 11.46
C ILE A 139 -7.27 2.11 11.82
N GLY A 140 -7.18 0.79 11.70
CA GLY A 140 -6.00 0.00 12.03
C GLY A 140 -5.28 -0.52 10.79
N PHE A 141 -3.95 -0.62 10.85
CA PHE A 141 -3.15 -1.15 9.75
C PHE A 141 -2.73 -2.61 9.98
N ASN A 142 -2.95 -3.46 8.98
CA ASN A 142 -2.64 -4.87 9.05
C ASN A 142 -1.20 -5.13 8.63
N LYS A 143 -0.28 -5.17 9.60
CA LYS A 143 1.16 -5.43 9.39
C LYS A 143 1.48 -6.67 8.53
N LYS A 144 0.57 -7.65 8.41
CA LYS A 144 0.73 -8.82 7.52
C LYS A 144 0.68 -8.49 6.02
N TYR A 145 0.27 -7.27 5.66
CA TYR A 145 0.25 -6.76 4.29
C TYR A 145 1.48 -5.87 3.98
N VAL A 146 2.36 -5.65 4.96
CA VAL A 146 3.74 -5.19 4.70
C VAL A 146 4.55 -6.37 4.19
N GLY A 147 5.09 -6.26 2.99
CA GLY A 147 5.97 -7.28 2.45
C GLY A 147 6.33 -7.04 0.99
N THR A 148 7.51 -7.51 0.61
CA THR A 148 8.02 -7.47 -0.75
C THR A 148 7.31 -8.52 -1.62
N GLY A 149 6.59 -8.10 -2.66
CA GLY A 149 6.16 -9.03 -3.72
C GLY A 149 7.21 -9.22 -4.82
N TRP A 150 8.02 -8.19 -5.07
CA TRP A 150 9.01 -8.09 -6.14
C TRP A 150 9.94 -6.92 -5.81
N TRP A 151 11.24 -7.02 -6.04
CA TRP A 151 12.15 -5.88 -5.96
C TRP A 151 13.43 -6.02 -6.79
N CYS A 152 13.98 -4.89 -7.23
CA CYS A 152 15.28 -4.82 -7.90
C CYS A 152 16.08 -3.59 -7.43
N PHE A 153 17.30 -3.42 -7.94
CA PHE A 153 18.12 -2.24 -7.68
C PHE A 153 17.95 -1.15 -8.75
N GLY A 154 17.95 0.10 -8.31
CA GLY A 154 17.94 1.30 -9.17
C GLY A 154 17.01 2.38 -8.65
N ASP A 155 16.93 3.50 -9.35
CA ASP A 155 15.85 4.48 -9.19
C ASP A 155 14.83 4.40 -10.34
N LEU A 156 13.54 4.64 -10.05
CA LEU A 156 12.45 4.65 -11.04
C LEU A 156 12.56 5.76 -12.09
N GLU A 157 13.08 6.94 -11.71
CA GLU A 157 13.29 8.08 -12.61
C GLU A 157 14.72 8.13 -13.20
N GLY A 158 15.66 7.38 -12.61
CA GLY A 158 17.00 7.12 -13.10
C GLY A 158 17.13 5.77 -13.83
N ASP A 159 17.82 4.81 -13.20
CA ASP A 159 18.28 3.54 -13.81
C ASP A 159 17.15 2.69 -14.45
N LEU A 160 15.94 2.82 -13.92
CA LEU A 160 14.76 2.04 -14.31
C LEU A 160 13.77 2.82 -15.17
N LYS A 161 14.13 4.03 -15.60
CA LYS A 161 13.30 4.83 -16.51
C LYS A 161 13.19 4.14 -17.87
N GLY A 162 11.95 3.88 -18.29
CA GLY A 162 11.66 3.15 -19.53
C GLY A 162 12.03 1.65 -19.52
N ARG A 163 12.43 1.08 -18.37
CA ARG A 163 12.61 -0.37 -18.21
C ARG A 163 11.26 -1.06 -18.03
N ARG A 164 11.15 -2.28 -18.57
CA ARG A 164 9.99 -3.17 -18.40
C ARG A 164 10.21 -4.14 -17.26
N PHE A 165 9.21 -4.42 -16.44
CA PHE A 165 9.38 -5.16 -15.20
C PHE A 165 8.78 -6.55 -15.34
N TYR A 166 9.62 -7.59 -15.41
CA TYR A 166 9.15 -8.96 -15.66
C TYR A 166 8.79 -9.66 -14.36
N ALA A 167 7.77 -10.52 -14.40
CA ALA A 167 7.22 -11.16 -13.19
C ALA A 167 8.17 -12.13 -12.45
N TRP A 168 9.21 -12.64 -13.12
CA TRP A 168 10.17 -13.57 -12.51
C TRP A 168 11.02 -12.91 -11.42
N CYS A 169 11.18 -13.64 -10.32
CA CYS A 169 12.01 -13.31 -9.16
C CYS A 169 13.06 -14.40 -8.94
N GLU A 170 14.24 -13.98 -8.48
CA GLU A 170 15.34 -14.85 -8.05
C GLU A 170 14.96 -15.53 -6.73
N ASP A 171 14.14 -16.57 -6.79
CA ASP A 171 13.78 -17.40 -5.63
C ASP A 171 13.91 -18.92 -5.92
N ASP A 172 13.90 -19.71 -4.84
CA ASP A 172 14.07 -21.18 -4.87
C ASP A 172 12.91 -21.94 -5.56
N PHE A 173 11.83 -21.25 -5.93
CA PHE A 173 10.59 -21.84 -6.48
C PHE A 173 10.28 -21.39 -7.92
N SER A 174 11.17 -20.59 -8.52
CA SER A 174 10.94 -19.94 -9.80
C SER A 174 11.28 -20.83 -11.00
N ASP A 175 10.25 -21.28 -11.73
CA ASP A 175 10.44 -22.02 -12.98
C ASP A 175 11.05 -21.10 -14.07
N GLY A 176 12.24 -21.48 -14.54
CA GLY A 176 12.85 -20.98 -15.79
C GLY A 176 13.09 -19.48 -15.88
N ARG A 177 14.25 -19.01 -15.36
CA ARG A 177 14.75 -17.65 -15.61
C ARG A 177 14.75 -17.36 -17.13
N PRO A 178 14.16 -16.25 -17.60
CA PRO A 178 14.21 -15.86 -19.01
C PRO A 178 15.65 -15.71 -19.52
N ASP A 179 15.87 -16.04 -20.79
CA ASP A 179 17.20 -15.95 -21.40
C ASP A 179 17.67 -14.49 -21.57
N ASP A 180 18.99 -14.29 -21.55
CA ASP A 180 19.60 -12.95 -21.61
C ASP A 180 19.30 -12.22 -22.94
N ASP A 181 18.94 -12.95 -24.01
CA ASP A 181 18.62 -12.40 -25.32
C ASP A 181 17.21 -11.80 -25.34
N PHE A 182 16.23 -12.47 -24.72
CA PHE A 182 14.91 -11.93 -24.39
C PHE A 182 15.03 -10.70 -23.50
N LEU A 183 15.80 -10.78 -22.40
CA LEU A 183 15.97 -9.68 -21.45
C LEU A 183 16.56 -8.44 -22.11
N ARG A 184 17.61 -8.61 -22.92
CA ARG A 184 18.29 -7.52 -23.63
C ARG A 184 17.40 -6.90 -24.70
N LYS A 185 16.68 -7.70 -25.51
CA LYS A 185 15.80 -7.20 -26.58
C LYS A 185 14.57 -6.46 -26.06
N GLY A 186 13.99 -6.93 -24.95
CA GLY A 186 12.77 -6.36 -24.37
C GLY A 186 13.00 -5.25 -23.32
N ASN A 187 14.25 -4.89 -23.04
CA ASN A 187 14.64 -3.94 -21.99
C ASN A 187 14.09 -4.32 -20.59
N TRP A 188 14.12 -5.62 -20.29
CA TRP A 188 13.52 -6.19 -19.08
C TRP A 188 14.42 -6.11 -17.86
N VAL A 189 13.78 -5.97 -16.69
CA VAL A 189 14.37 -6.05 -15.36
C VAL A 189 13.70 -7.19 -14.60
N LEU A 190 14.52 -7.96 -13.87
CA LEU A 190 14.11 -9.10 -13.04
C LEU A 190 14.15 -8.73 -11.56
N SER A 191 13.34 -9.42 -10.74
CA SER A 191 13.41 -9.27 -9.28
C SER A 191 14.53 -10.10 -8.67
N LYS A 192 15.05 -9.59 -7.56
CA LYS A 192 15.82 -10.32 -6.55
C LYS A 192 14.89 -11.11 -5.62
N ASP A 193 15.46 -12.02 -4.83
CA ASP A 193 14.76 -12.76 -3.79
C ASP A 193 14.00 -11.80 -2.85
N PRO A 194 12.65 -11.84 -2.80
CA PRO A 194 11.87 -10.99 -1.90
C PRO A 194 12.22 -11.15 -0.41
N LEU A 195 12.73 -12.33 0.00
CA LEU A 195 13.11 -12.65 1.39
C LEU A 195 14.40 -11.97 1.85
N LEU A 196 15.25 -11.51 0.92
CA LEU A 196 16.44 -10.71 1.27
C LEU A 196 16.06 -9.33 1.80
N LEU A 197 14.94 -8.77 1.33
CA LEU A 197 14.46 -7.45 1.74
C LEU A 197 13.62 -7.58 3.02
N LYS A 198 14.29 -7.46 4.18
CA LYS A 198 13.66 -7.53 5.50
C LYS A 198 12.90 -6.25 5.85
N TRP A 199 11.85 -6.41 6.65
CA TRP A 199 10.95 -5.33 7.08
C TRP A 199 11.02 -5.15 8.58
N GLU A 200 11.09 -3.90 9.06
CA GLU A 200 10.99 -3.57 10.48
C GLU A 200 9.87 -2.54 10.67
N CYS A 201 8.65 -3.04 10.87
CA CYS A 201 7.46 -2.21 11.05
C CYS A 201 7.43 -1.58 12.46
N SER A 202 8.13 -0.46 12.62
CA SER A 202 8.04 0.42 13.79
C SER A 202 6.82 1.35 13.69
N ALA A 203 5.61 0.78 13.68
CA ALA A 203 4.40 1.56 13.87
C ALA A 203 4.42 2.12 15.31
N GLU A 204 4.40 3.44 15.45
CA GLU A 204 4.25 4.11 16.76
C GLU A 204 2.89 3.79 17.38
N ASP A 205 1.85 3.83 16.53
CA ASP A 205 0.50 3.36 16.84
C ASP A 205 0.05 2.34 15.77
N ASP A 206 -0.55 1.22 16.19
CA ASP A 206 -1.13 0.21 15.29
C ASP A 206 -2.40 0.73 14.57
N ASP A 207 -3.04 1.72 15.20
CA ASP A 207 -4.33 2.29 14.86
C ASP A 207 -4.28 3.82 14.95
N VAL A 208 -4.93 4.55 14.04
CA VAL A 208 -5.05 6.02 14.08
C VAL A 208 -6.51 6.45 14.16
N THR A 209 -6.78 7.52 14.92
CA THR A 209 -8.13 8.06 15.17
C THR A 209 -8.33 9.40 14.47
N PHE A 210 -9.50 9.60 13.87
CA PHE A 210 -9.96 10.87 13.29
C PHE A 210 -11.37 11.22 13.82
N GLU A 211 -11.75 12.48 13.69
CA GLU A 211 -13.07 12.99 14.10
C GLU A 211 -13.89 13.44 12.89
N VAL A 212 -15.19 13.13 12.88
CA VAL A 212 -16.13 13.69 11.92
C VAL A 212 -16.46 15.12 12.33
N VAL A 213 -16.26 16.08 11.44
CA VAL A 213 -16.55 17.50 11.68
C VAL A 213 -17.60 18.00 10.69
N GLU A 214 -18.16 19.19 10.94
CA GLU A 214 -18.94 19.91 9.95
C GLU A 214 -18.09 20.22 8.72
#